data_AF-A0A670YAA2-F1
#
_entry.id   AF-A0A670YAA2-F1
#
_cell.length_a   1.000
_cell.length_b   1.000
_cell.length_c   1.000
_cell.angle_alpha   90.00
_cell.angle_beta   90.00
_cell.angle_gamma   90.00
#
_symmetry.space_group_name_H-M   'P 1'
#
loop_
_entity.id
_entity.type
_entity.pdbx_description
1 polymer ?
#
loop_
_entity_poly.entity_id
_entity_poly.type
_entity_poly.pdbx_seq_one_letter_code
_entity_poly.pdbx_strand_id
1 'polypeptide(L)'
;MASAGAAMTERERDGCRELLELLQTDDLVALSNTVTSRLVEASNRQEAINVILLYSQSAEELLKRKKVFREIIFKYLATKGVIVPPSSEKHQLVYRVKEYWCEGLNVCASEQTYINPSIQQQEDGGTRDQDDNNECHNLAEEFCQWYFRMLNSQNPLIGEPQQEWGPQHFWDDVTLKFCYNTSEQNMEEYSGAELVSLRLLSLVKEEYLFLNPNLNAGGLKCTVSRHGLVVVAIAGTVHRSTSCLGIFEQIFGLICCPFRDNTWKIKFVNLKIVGQNAIEPGTHIERPHIKYEQEELQEFCVSKEFALIEPQKY
;
A
#
# COMPACT_ATOMS: atom_id res chain seq x y z
N MET A 1 34.17 -3.75 6.14
CA MET A 1 33.87 -3.00 4.91
C MET A 1 33.87 -3.96 3.73
N ALA A 2 32.68 -4.32 3.24
CA ALA A 2 32.41 -4.80 1.89
C ALA A 2 30.88 -4.99 1.80
N SER A 3 30.19 -4.02 1.21
CA SER A 3 28.78 -4.15 0.83
C SER A 3 28.71 -5.15 -0.33
N ALA A 4 27.98 -6.25 -0.13
CA ALA A 4 27.63 -7.16 -1.21
C ALA A 4 26.66 -6.43 -2.14
N GLY A 5 27.19 -5.83 -3.22
CA GLY A 5 26.38 -5.23 -4.27
C GLY A 5 25.49 -6.30 -4.88
N ALA A 6 24.18 -6.17 -4.71
CA ALA A 6 23.20 -7.03 -5.35
C ALA A 6 23.36 -6.87 -6.87
N ALA A 7 23.94 -7.88 -7.51
CA ALA A 7 24.01 -7.95 -8.96
C ALA A 7 22.59 -8.00 -9.54
N MET A 8 22.35 -7.28 -10.64
CA MET A 8 21.09 -7.33 -11.38
C MET A 8 20.66 -8.78 -11.63
N THR A 9 19.41 -9.10 -11.29
CA THR A 9 18.85 -10.43 -11.57
C THR A 9 18.74 -10.66 -13.09
N GLU A 10 18.68 -11.92 -13.52
CA GLU A 10 18.58 -12.26 -14.94
C GLU A 10 17.32 -11.64 -15.59
N ARG A 11 16.19 -11.63 -14.88
CA ARG A 11 14.95 -10.98 -15.31
C ARG A 11 15.06 -9.47 -15.43
N GLU A 12 15.69 -8.81 -14.46
CA GLU A 12 15.92 -7.37 -14.55
C GLU A 12 16.87 -7.04 -15.71
N ARG A 13 17.87 -7.90 -15.97
CA ARG A 13 18.80 -7.74 -17.09
C ARG A 13 18.10 -7.90 -18.44
N ASP A 14 17.21 -8.88 -18.58
CA ASP A 14 16.42 -9.10 -19.80
C ASP A 14 15.40 -7.99 -20.02
N GLY A 15 14.68 -7.59 -18.97
CA GLY A 15 13.77 -6.46 -19.05
C GLY A 15 14.48 -5.14 -19.38
N CYS A 16 15.67 -4.90 -18.81
CA CYS A 16 16.49 -3.75 -19.19
C CYS A 16 16.92 -3.83 -20.66
N ARG A 17 17.28 -5.00 -21.17
CA ARG A 17 17.64 -5.18 -22.59
C ARG A 17 16.50 -4.76 -23.50
N GLU A 18 15.30 -5.27 -23.26
CA GLU A 18 14.10 -4.95 -24.04
C GLU A 18 13.73 -3.46 -23.96
N LEU A 19 13.87 -2.85 -22.78
CA LEU A 19 13.61 -1.42 -22.60
C LEU A 19 14.64 -0.56 -23.34
N LEU A 20 15.92 -0.95 -23.32
CA LEU A 20 16.98 -0.26 -24.06
C LEU A 20 16.79 -0.38 -25.58
N GLU A 21 16.18 -1.45 -26.07
CA GLU A 21 15.82 -1.60 -27.48
C GLU A 21 14.76 -0.59 -27.95
N LEU A 22 14.03 0.05 -27.04
CA LEU A 22 13.09 1.13 -27.36
C LEU A 22 13.75 2.51 -27.50
N LEU A 23 15.03 2.65 -27.10
CA LEU A 23 15.78 3.91 -27.20
C LEU A 23 16.35 4.12 -28.60
N GLN A 24 16.52 5.39 -29.01
CA GLN A 24 17.23 5.72 -30.24
C GLN A 24 18.74 5.47 -30.10
N THR A 25 19.41 5.22 -31.23
CA THR A 25 20.83 4.85 -31.25
C THR A 25 21.72 5.94 -30.63
N ASP A 26 21.40 7.22 -30.84
CA ASP A 26 22.16 8.34 -30.27
C ASP A 26 22.04 8.42 -28.74
N ASP A 27 20.86 8.10 -28.20
CA ASP A 27 20.65 8.06 -26.74
C ASP A 27 21.30 6.84 -26.10
N LEU A 28 21.39 5.70 -26.82
CA LEU A 28 22.14 4.52 -26.36
C LEU A 28 23.65 4.79 -26.29
N VAL A 29 24.21 5.48 -27.28
CA VAL A 29 25.65 5.85 -27.27
C VAL A 29 25.93 6.89 -26.17
N ALA A 30 25.04 7.86 -25.95
CA ALA A 30 25.18 8.80 -24.85
C ALA A 30 25.07 8.12 -23.48
N LEU A 31 24.18 7.13 -23.35
CA LEU A 31 23.99 6.35 -22.14
C LEU A 31 25.19 5.44 -21.87
N SER A 32 25.73 4.76 -22.90
CA SER A 32 26.93 3.92 -22.74
C SER A 32 28.13 4.74 -22.27
N ASN A 33 28.38 5.90 -22.86
CA ASN A 33 29.45 6.81 -22.46
C ASN A 33 29.34 7.29 -21.01
N THR A 34 28.11 7.42 -20.51
CA THR A 34 27.85 7.82 -19.12
C THR A 34 28.06 6.65 -18.15
N VAL A 35 27.63 5.44 -18.54
CA VAL A 35 27.73 4.23 -17.71
C VAL A 35 29.18 3.72 -17.66
N THR A 36 29.96 3.88 -18.74
CA THR A 36 31.37 3.46 -18.79
C THR A 36 32.35 4.56 -18.37
N SER A 37 31.88 5.75 -17.98
CA SER A 37 32.76 6.93 -17.78
C SER A 37 33.70 7.19 -18.96
N ARG A 38 33.22 6.93 -20.19
CA ARG A 38 33.97 7.01 -21.47
C ARG A 38 35.15 6.04 -21.62
N LEU A 39 35.22 4.96 -20.84
CA LEU A 39 36.28 3.94 -21.01
C LEU A 39 36.10 3.06 -22.26
N VAL A 40 34.89 2.92 -22.78
CA VAL A 40 34.58 2.06 -23.94
C VAL A 40 33.63 2.80 -24.89
N GLU A 41 34.07 3.06 -26.12
CA GLU A 41 33.22 3.56 -27.20
C GLU A 41 32.48 2.39 -27.87
N ALA A 42 31.16 2.38 -27.77
CA ALA A 42 30.35 1.41 -28.49
C ALA A 42 30.15 1.89 -29.93
N SER A 43 30.56 1.07 -30.91
CA SER A 43 30.46 1.41 -32.33
C SER A 43 29.09 1.04 -32.90
N ASN A 44 28.46 0.00 -32.34
CA ASN A 44 27.22 -0.58 -32.84
C ASN A 44 26.11 -0.58 -31.77
N ARG A 45 24.84 -0.49 -32.20
CA ARG A 45 23.66 -0.47 -31.31
C ARG A 45 23.63 -1.63 -30.30
N GLN A 46 23.90 -2.85 -30.77
CA GLN A 46 23.89 -4.04 -29.92
C GLN A 46 25.05 -4.06 -28.91
N GLU A 47 26.19 -3.52 -29.32
CA GLU A 47 27.37 -3.35 -28.47
C GLU A 47 27.09 -2.32 -27.37
N ALA A 48 26.42 -1.21 -27.70
CA ALA A 48 26.02 -0.20 -26.71
C ALA A 48 25.10 -0.78 -25.63
N ILE A 49 24.09 -1.59 -26.02
CA ILE A 49 23.18 -2.26 -25.07
C ILE A 49 23.96 -3.23 -24.17
N ASN A 50 24.84 -4.06 -24.75
CA ASN A 50 25.61 -5.02 -23.98
C ASN A 50 26.58 -4.33 -23.00
N VAL A 51 27.23 -3.25 -23.42
CA VAL A 51 28.11 -2.43 -22.57
C VAL A 51 27.32 -1.79 -21.44
N ILE A 52 26.15 -1.21 -21.71
CA ILE A 52 25.27 -0.63 -20.68
C ILE A 52 24.88 -1.68 -19.64
N LEU A 53 24.48 -2.88 -20.07
CA LEU A 53 24.08 -3.97 -19.17
C LEU A 53 25.26 -4.54 -18.37
N LEU A 54 26.48 -4.50 -18.91
CA LEU A 54 27.68 -5.03 -18.25
C LEU A 54 28.20 -4.10 -17.15
N TYR A 55 28.13 -2.79 -17.37
CA TYR A 55 28.67 -1.77 -16.46
C TYR A 55 27.62 -1.12 -15.53
N SER A 56 26.33 -1.49 -15.66
CA SER A 56 25.28 -1.05 -14.75
C SER A 56 25.24 -1.90 -13.47
N GLN A 57 25.25 -1.25 -12.30
CA GLN A 57 25.25 -1.94 -11.00
C GLN A 57 23.84 -2.34 -10.56
N SER A 58 22.81 -1.58 -10.95
CA SER A 58 21.40 -1.93 -10.70
C SER A 58 20.49 -1.43 -11.82
N ALA A 59 19.37 -2.13 -12.02
CA ALA A 59 18.34 -1.75 -12.98
C ALA A 59 17.70 -0.40 -12.61
N GLU A 60 17.52 -0.16 -11.31
CA GLU A 60 16.95 1.08 -10.77
C GLU A 60 17.83 2.31 -11.08
N GLU A 61 19.15 2.20 -10.90
CA GLU A 61 20.08 3.28 -11.25
C GLU A 61 20.05 3.56 -12.75
N LEU A 62 19.99 2.51 -13.57
CA LEU A 62 19.92 2.64 -15.03
C LEU A 62 18.68 3.40 -15.47
N LEU A 63 17.49 3.03 -14.97
CA LEU A 63 16.24 3.66 -15.36
C LEU A 63 16.08 5.09 -14.80
N LYS A 64 16.77 5.42 -13.70
CA LYS A 64 16.82 6.79 -13.15
C LYS A 64 17.69 7.75 -13.97
N ARG A 65 18.60 7.27 -14.83
CA ARG A 65 19.47 8.14 -15.66
C ARG A 65 18.68 9.05 -16.60
N LYS A 66 19.17 10.28 -16.79
CA LYS A 66 18.48 11.35 -17.55
C LYS A 66 18.10 10.99 -18.99
N LYS A 67 18.80 10.03 -19.60
CA LYS A 67 18.56 9.59 -20.98
C LYS A 67 17.48 8.53 -21.13
N VAL A 68 17.09 7.87 -20.04
CA VAL A 68 15.91 7.00 -20.05
C VAL A 68 14.71 7.90 -19.78
N PHE A 69 13.99 8.30 -20.82
CA PHE A 69 12.85 9.19 -20.67
C PHE A 69 11.62 8.45 -20.11
N ARG A 70 10.77 9.20 -19.41
CA ARG A 70 9.53 8.71 -18.80
C ARG A 70 8.67 7.97 -19.83
N GLU A 71 8.58 8.53 -21.03
CA GLU A 71 7.78 8.04 -22.16
C GLU A 71 8.24 6.66 -22.63
N ILE A 72 9.54 6.36 -22.53
CA ILE A 72 10.11 5.07 -22.91
C ILE A 72 9.76 3.99 -21.89
N ILE A 73 9.83 4.32 -20.59
CA ILE A 73 9.43 3.43 -19.51
C ILE A 73 7.91 3.19 -19.55
N PHE A 74 7.13 4.24 -19.81
CA PHE A 74 5.69 4.15 -19.98
C PHE A 74 5.30 3.26 -21.16
N LYS A 75 5.94 3.47 -22.32
CA LYS A 75 5.74 2.64 -23.52
C LYS A 75 6.12 1.18 -23.29
N TYR A 76 7.22 0.93 -22.55
CA TYR A 76 7.63 -0.42 -22.18
C TYR A 76 6.56 -1.13 -21.34
N LEU A 77 6.08 -0.50 -20.26
CA LEU A 77 5.03 -1.04 -19.40
C LEU A 77 3.73 -1.30 -20.16
N ALA A 78 3.32 -0.37 -21.02
CA ALA A 78 2.15 -0.54 -21.88
C ALA A 78 2.31 -1.72 -22.86
N THR A 79 3.52 -1.91 -23.44
CA THR A 79 3.83 -3.06 -24.32
C THR A 79 3.78 -4.39 -23.55
N LYS A 80 4.07 -4.37 -22.25
CA LYS A 80 3.99 -5.52 -21.35
C LYS A 80 2.61 -5.73 -20.71
N GLY A 81 1.61 -4.93 -21.08
CA GLY A 81 0.24 -5.05 -20.57
C GLY A 81 0.03 -4.52 -19.15
N VAL A 82 1.00 -3.78 -18.59
CA VAL A 82 0.88 -3.15 -17.28
C VAL A 82 0.15 -1.82 -17.44
N ILE A 83 -1.03 -1.70 -16.83
CA ILE A 83 -1.84 -0.48 -16.89
C ILE A 83 -1.27 0.54 -15.91
N VAL A 84 -0.85 1.69 -16.44
CA VAL A 84 -0.29 2.78 -15.65
C VAL A 84 -0.93 4.09 -16.10
N PRO A 85 -1.36 4.98 -15.18
CA PRO A 85 -1.96 6.25 -15.55
C PRO A 85 -1.02 7.09 -16.45
N PRO A 86 -1.52 7.76 -17.51
CA PRO A 86 -0.69 8.59 -18.39
C PRO A 86 0.03 9.74 -17.68
N SER A 87 -0.51 10.19 -16.55
CA SER A 87 0.05 11.20 -15.64
C SER A 87 1.22 10.70 -14.77
N SER A 88 1.51 9.39 -14.79
CA SER A 88 2.50 8.79 -13.88
C SER A 88 3.91 9.34 -14.14
N GLU A 89 4.56 9.72 -13.06
CA GLU A 89 5.89 10.31 -13.08
C GLU A 89 6.98 9.25 -13.27
N LYS A 90 8.15 9.67 -13.76
CA LYS A 90 9.26 8.76 -14.09
C LYS A 90 9.64 7.84 -12.93
N HIS A 91 9.66 8.34 -11.70
CA HIS A 91 10.02 7.54 -10.53
C HIS A 91 8.98 6.45 -10.22
N GLN A 92 7.69 6.72 -10.45
CA GLN A 92 6.59 5.75 -10.30
C GLN A 92 6.67 4.67 -11.38
N LEU A 93 7.00 5.05 -12.62
CA LEU A 93 7.21 4.10 -13.71
C LEU A 93 8.41 3.19 -13.44
N VAL A 94 9.50 3.72 -12.88
CA VAL A 94 10.67 2.93 -12.46
C VAL A 94 10.29 1.93 -11.36
N TYR A 95 9.49 2.36 -10.39
CA TYR A 95 9.00 1.49 -9.33
C TYR A 95 8.11 0.37 -9.89
N ARG A 96 7.16 0.70 -10.77
CA ARG A 96 6.27 -0.28 -11.42
C ARG A 96 7.00 -1.27 -12.34
N VAL A 97 8.04 -0.82 -13.06
CA VAL A 97 8.91 -1.71 -13.83
C VAL A 97 9.65 -2.69 -12.92
N LYS A 98 10.12 -2.21 -11.75
CA LYS A 98 10.79 -3.05 -10.77
C LYS A 98 9.85 -4.09 -10.18
N GLU A 99 8.63 -3.69 -9.78
CA GLU A 99 7.58 -4.63 -9.36
C GLU A 99 7.31 -5.66 -10.45
N TYR A 100 7.08 -5.23 -11.70
CA TYR A 100 6.83 -6.14 -12.82
C TYR A 100 7.95 -7.18 -13.03
N TRP A 101 9.21 -6.79 -12.91
CA TRP A 101 10.34 -7.73 -13.02
C TRP A 101 10.49 -8.64 -11.79
N CYS A 102 10.04 -8.20 -10.61
CA CYS A 102 10.01 -8.99 -9.38
C CYS A 102 8.78 -9.92 -9.26
N GLU A 103 7.64 -9.56 -9.84
CA GLU A 103 6.31 -10.19 -9.67
C GLU A 103 6.08 -11.48 -10.44
N GLY A 104 7.03 -11.95 -11.25
CA GLY A 104 6.88 -13.23 -11.95
C GLY A 104 6.97 -14.48 -11.05
N LEU A 105 6.44 -14.41 -9.82
CA LEU A 105 6.05 -15.55 -8.99
C LEU A 105 4.53 -15.63 -8.76
N ASN A 106 3.70 -14.69 -9.24
CA ASN A 106 2.24 -14.82 -9.20
C ASN A 106 1.57 -14.12 -10.39
N VAL A 107 1.42 -14.85 -11.49
CA VAL A 107 0.47 -14.51 -12.55
C VAL A 107 -0.77 -15.38 -12.35
N CYS A 108 -1.88 -14.79 -11.90
CA CYS A 108 -3.20 -15.31 -12.23
C CYS A 108 -3.81 -14.38 -13.27
N ALA A 109 -3.90 -14.90 -14.49
CA ALA A 109 -4.55 -14.29 -15.62
C ALA A 109 -6.02 -13.99 -15.31
N SER A 110 -6.47 -12.77 -15.58
CA SER A 110 -7.87 -12.52 -15.93
C SER A 110 -7.89 -12.04 -17.38
N GLU A 111 -8.31 -12.94 -18.25
CA GLU A 111 -8.60 -12.71 -19.67
C GLU A 111 -9.64 -11.59 -19.78
N GLN A 112 -9.30 -10.49 -20.47
CA GLN A 112 -10.28 -9.50 -20.91
C GLN A 112 -10.70 -9.87 -22.34
N THR A 113 -11.90 -10.43 -22.46
CA THR A 113 -12.57 -10.66 -23.75
C THR A 113 -12.99 -9.32 -24.34
N TYR A 114 -12.42 -8.98 -25.49
CA TYR A 114 -12.84 -7.87 -26.34
C TYR A 114 -14.26 -8.11 -26.88
N ILE A 115 -15.20 -7.19 -26.66
CA ILE A 115 -16.33 -7.00 -27.57
C ILE A 115 -16.42 -5.52 -27.96
N ASN A 116 -16.33 -5.28 -29.26
CA ASN A 116 -16.41 -3.98 -29.93
C ASN A 116 -17.81 -3.35 -29.82
N PRO A 117 -17.91 -2.01 -29.96
CA PRO A 117 -19.12 -1.25 -29.66
C PRO A 117 -20.08 -1.21 -30.85
N SER A 118 -21.36 -1.46 -30.57
CA SER A 118 -22.45 -1.10 -31.48
C SER A 118 -23.64 -0.58 -30.67
N ILE A 119 -23.69 0.75 -30.59
CA ILE A 119 -24.81 1.69 -30.51
C ILE A 119 -26.19 1.06 -30.20
N GLN A 120 -26.76 1.41 -29.04
CA GLN A 120 -28.13 1.90 -28.93
C GLN A 120 -28.30 2.75 -27.66
N GLN A 121 -29.11 3.79 -27.80
CA GLN A 121 -29.23 5.00 -26.97
C GLN A 121 -30.10 4.81 -25.71
N GLN A 122 -29.81 5.64 -24.70
CA GLN A 122 -30.65 6.07 -23.55
C GLN A 122 -30.93 4.97 -22.49
N GLU A 123 -30.83 5.20 -21.17
CA GLU A 123 -31.18 6.36 -20.34
C GLU A 123 -30.22 6.53 -19.13
N ASP A 124 -30.04 7.79 -18.75
CA ASP A 124 -29.92 8.39 -17.40
C ASP A 124 -29.27 7.64 -16.20
N GLY A 125 -28.34 8.34 -15.54
CA GLY A 125 -28.10 8.29 -14.09
C GLY A 125 -27.31 7.11 -13.49
N GLY A 126 -26.00 7.32 -13.23
CA GLY A 126 -25.25 6.54 -12.23
C GLY A 126 -24.00 5.87 -12.76
N THR A 127 -22.86 6.58 -12.74
CA THR A 127 -21.55 5.96 -13.01
C THR A 127 -20.43 6.53 -12.14
N ARG A 128 -20.62 7.70 -11.52
CA ARG A 128 -19.59 8.31 -10.64
C ARG A 128 -19.47 7.60 -9.29
N ASP A 129 -20.59 7.19 -8.69
CA ASP A 129 -20.58 6.59 -7.36
C ASP A 129 -19.96 5.18 -7.31
N GLN A 130 -19.96 4.43 -8.43
CA GLN A 130 -19.35 3.10 -8.46
C GLN A 130 -17.83 3.14 -8.64
N ASP A 131 -17.31 4.07 -9.45
CA ASP A 131 -15.86 4.26 -9.62
C ASP A 131 -15.22 4.84 -8.35
N ASP A 132 -15.83 5.86 -7.72
CA ASP A 132 -15.32 6.45 -6.47
C ASP A 132 -15.34 5.45 -5.30
N ASN A 133 -16.36 4.57 -5.25
CA ASN A 133 -16.46 3.53 -4.22
C ASN A 133 -15.42 2.41 -4.43
N ASN A 134 -15.13 2.05 -5.69
CA ASN A 134 -14.08 1.11 -6.02
C ASN A 134 -12.68 1.66 -5.70
N GLU A 135 -12.42 2.95 -5.96
CA GLU A 135 -11.15 3.59 -5.58
C GLU A 135 -10.96 3.68 -4.05
N CYS A 136 -12.00 4.05 -3.29
CA CYS A 136 -11.97 4.03 -1.82
C CYS A 136 -11.66 2.62 -1.30
N HIS A 137 -12.34 1.62 -1.84
CA HIS A 137 -12.16 0.24 -1.43
C HIS A 137 -10.74 -0.25 -1.70
N ASN A 138 -10.18 0.03 -2.88
CA ASN A 138 -8.80 -0.33 -3.22
C ASN A 138 -7.79 0.35 -2.30
N LEU A 139 -7.96 1.65 -2.01
CA LEU A 139 -7.13 2.38 -1.06
C LEU A 139 -7.19 1.74 0.34
N ALA A 140 -8.39 1.42 0.81
CA ALA A 140 -8.62 0.81 2.12
C ALA A 140 -7.99 -0.58 2.22
N GLU A 141 -8.08 -1.37 1.14
CA GLU A 141 -7.47 -2.70 1.07
C GLU A 141 -5.94 -2.60 1.10
N GLU A 142 -5.33 -1.76 0.24
CA GLU A 142 -3.88 -1.53 0.22
C GLU A 142 -3.38 -1.04 1.59
N PHE A 143 -4.10 -0.08 2.19
CA PHE A 143 -3.78 0.43 3.52
C PHE A 143 -3.82 -0.67 4.58
N CYS A 144 -4.89 -1.47 4.64
CA CYS A 144 -5.01 -2.55 5.62
C CYS A 144 -3.93 -3.63 5.40
N GLN A 145 -3.68 -4.03 4.15
CA GLN A 145 -2.61 -4.98 3.84
C GLN A 145 -1.25 -4.47 4.33
N TRP A 146 -0.92 -3.20 4.04
CA TRP A 146 0.31 -2.56 4.49
C TRP A 146 0.39 -2.49 6.02
N TYR A 147 -0.63 -1.94 6.68
CA TYR A 147 -0.66 -1.69 8.12
C TYR A 147 -0.51 -2.98 8.93
N PHE A 148 -1.33 -4.00 8.65
CA PHE A 148 -1.29 -5.25 9.40
C PHE A 148 -0.06 -6.08 9.08
N ARG A 149 0.45 -6.05 7.83
CA ARG A 149 1.72 -6.69 7.49
C ARG A 149 2.88 -6.07 8.28
N MET A 150 2.95 -4.74 8.31
CA MET A 150 4.00 -4.03 9.04
C MET A 150 3.91 -4.27 10.55
N LEU A 151 2.72 -4.06 11.14
CA LEU A 151 2.51 -4.23 12.58
C LEU A 151 2.76 -5.68 13.02
N ASN A 152 2.17 -6.67 12.35
CA ASN A 152 2.36 -8.08 12.72
C ASN A 152 3.79 -8.56 12.52
N SER A 153 4.57 -7.97 11.59
CA SER A 153 5.98 -8.33 11.43
C SER A 153 6.84 -7.99 12.66
N GLN A 154 6.34 -7.14 13.57
CA GLN A 154 7.01 -6.85 14.84
C GLN A 154 6.81 -7.94 15.89
N ASN A 155 5.94 -8.93 15.64
CA ASN A 155 5.71 -10.03 16.56
C ASN A 155 6.91 -11.00 16.54
N PRO A 156 7.62 -11.20 17.66
CA PRO A 156 8.80 -12.06 17.74
C PRO A 156 8.55 -13.53 17.37
N LEU A 157 7.30 -13.98 17.38
CA LEU A 157 6.93 -15.35 17.05
C LEU A 157 6.80 -15.62 15.54
N ILE A 158 6.82 -14.58 14.70
CA ILE A 158 6.52 -14.68 13.25
C ILE A 158 7.79 -14.60 12.38
N GLY A 159 8.89 -14.06 12.93
CA GLY A 159 10.17 -13.95 12.24
C GLY A 159 10.84 -12.59 12.49
N GLU A 160 11.86 -12.27 11.70
CA GLU A 160 12.48 -10.94 11.76
C GLU A 160 11.61 -9.87 11.08
N PRO A 161 11.56 -8.65 11.64
CA PRO A 161 10.75 -7.57 11.10
C PRO A 161 11.22 -7.18 9.70
N GLN A 162 10.29 -7.14 8.75
CA GLN A 162 10.59 -6.78 7.37
C GLN A 162 10.61 -5.26 7.15
N GLN A 163 9.98 -4.50 8.05
CA GLN A 163 9.84 -3.04 7.97
C GLN A 163 9.88 -2.42 9.38
N GLU A 164 10.31 -1.17 9.47
CA GLU A 164 10.36 -0.42 10.73
C GLU A 164 8.98 0.17 11.07
N TRP A 165 8.50 -0.11 12.28
CA TRP A 165 7.29 0.50 12.84
C TRP A 165 7.65 1.73 13.67
N GLY A 166 6.87 2.82 13.56
CA GLY A 166 7.11 3.99 14.39
C GLY A 166 6.08 5.12 14.24
N PRO A 167 6.29 6.26 14.93
CA PRO A 167 5.38 7.40 14.97
C PRO A 167 5.20 8.11 13.61
N GLN A 168 6.13 7.92 12.66
CA GLN A 168 6.11 8.56 11.33
C GLN A 168 4.84 8.28 10.51
N HIS A 169 4.13 7.18 10.81
CA HIS A 169 2.90 6.76 10.14
C HIS A 169 1.65 7.51 10.62
N PHE A 170 1.78 8.26 11.70
CA PHE A 170 0.70 8.96 12.37
C PHE A 170 0.83 10.48 12.20
N TRP A 171 -0.29 11.17 12.38
CA TRP A 171 -0.29 12.60 12.67
C TRP A 171 0.15 12.83 14.12
N ASP A 172 0.81 13.96 14.38
CA ASP A 172 1.37 14.27 15.71
C ASP A 172 0.30 14.26 16.81
N ASP A 173 -0.93 14.65 16.48
CA ASP A 173 -2.10 14.71 17.36
C ASP A 173 -3.05 13.51 17.19
N VAL A 174 -2.55 12.36 16.72
CA VAL A 174 -3.36 11.14 16.62
C VAL A 174 -3.95 10.72 17.97
N THR A 175 -5.16 10.20 17.95
CA THR A 175 -5.80 9.59 19.12
C THR A 175 -6.06 8.10 18.90
N LEU A 176 -5.75 7.26 19.88
CA LEU A 176 -6.15 5.86 19.95
C LEU A 176 -7.21 5.67 21.04
N LYS A 177 -8.37 5.12 20.68
CA LYS A 177 -9.31 4.55 21.64
C LYS A 177 -9.22 3.03 21.57
N PHE A 178 -8.89 2.39 22.68
CA PHE A 178 -8.73 0.94 22.75
C PHE A 178 -9.72 0.34 23.73
N CYS A 179 -10.70 -0.39 23.20
CA CYS A 179 -11.68 -1.13 23.96
C CYS A 179 -11.33 -2.62 23.92
N TYR A 180 -11.31 -3.30 25.05
CA TYR A 180 -11.17 -4.75 25.06
C TYR A 180 -12.13 -5.41 26.04
N ASN A 181 -12.62 -6.58 25.66
CA ASN A 181 -13.53 -7.39 26.46
C ASN A 181 -13.04 -8.84 26.49
N THR A 182 -12.50 -9.27 27.63
CA THR A 182 -12.04 -10.64 27.88
C THR A 182 -12.90 -11.32 28.95
N SER A 183 -13.19 -10.59 30.02
CA SER A 183 -14.12 -10.94 31.11
C SER A 183 -14.81 -9.70 31.67
N GLU A 184 -14.12 -8.56 31.64
CA GLU A 184 -14.63 -7.23 31.97
C GLU A 184 -14.38 -6.29 30.78
N GLN A 185 -15.30 -5.36 30.56
CA GLN A 185 -15.15 -4.34 29.53
C GLN A 185 -14.21 -3.23 30.03
N ASN A 186 -13.12 -3.02 29.32
CA ASN A 186 -12.13 -1.98 29.60
C ASN A 186 -12.00 -1.02 28.42
N MET A 187 -11.60 0.22 28.71
CA MET A 187 -11.36 1.26 27.72
C MET A 187 -10.12 2.07 28.11
N GLU A 188 -9.18 2.18 27.18
CA GLU A 188 -7.97 3.00 27.28
C GLU A 188 -8.00 4.07 26.18
N GLU A 189 -7.50 5.27 26.48
CA GLU A 189 -7.30 6.32 25.47
C GLU A 189 -5.86 6.82 25.50
N TYR A 190 -5.26 6.94 24.33
CA TYR A 190 -3.91 7.47 24.14
C TYR A 190 -3.95 8.61 23.12
N SER A 191 -3.11 9.63 23.35
CA SER A 191 -2.98 10.77 22.44
C SER A 191 -1.51 10.99 22.10
N GLY A 192 -1.24 11.37 20.86
CA GLY A 192 0.10 11.63 20.36
C GLY A 192 0.71 10.45 19.61
N ALA A 193 1.42 10.74 18.51
CA ALA A 193 2.00 9.73 17.61
C ALA A 193 2.88 8.70 18.34
N GLU A 194 3.69 9.14 19.28
CA GLU A 194 4.59 8.28 20.05
C GLU A 194 3.83 7.25 20.91
N LEU A 195 2.91 7.73 21.76
CA LEU A 195 2.17 6.86 22.68
C LEU A 195 1.24 5.91 21.94
N VAL A 196 0.59 6.38 20.87
CA VAL A 196 -0.27 5.55 20.01
C VAL A 196 0.55 4.47 19.32
N SER A 197 1.71 4.83 18.74
CA SER A 197 2.60 3.88 18.07
C SER A 197 3.12 2.82 19.03
N LEU A 198 3.59 3.23 20.22
CA LEU A 198 4.09 2.32 21.25
C LEU A 198 3.00 1.37 21.78
N ARG A 199 1.78 1.88 22.04
CA ARG A 199 0.70 1.01 22.52
C ARG A 199 0.32 -0.04 21.48
N LEU A 200 0.14 0.35 20.22
CA LEU A 200 -0.15 -0.60 19.14
C LEU A 200 0.99 -1.62 18.97
N LEU A 201 2.24 -1.19 19.08
CA LEU A 201 3.40 -2.08 19.04
C LEU A 201 3.41 -3.08 20.20
N SER A 202 3.05 -2.65 21.41
CA SER A 202 3.03 -3.54 22.60
C SER A 202 2.07 -4.72 22.43
N LEU A 203 0.94 -4.54 21.72
CA LEU A 203 -0.01 -5.62 21.41
C LEU A 203 0.65 -6.79 20.66
N VAL A 204 1.53 -6.49 19.71
CA VAL A 204 2.19 -7.53 18.89
C VAL A 204 3.52 -7.99 19.48
N LYS A 205 4.27 -7.08 20.11
CA LYS A 205 5.64 -7.35 20.57
C LYS A 205 5.73 -7.90 21.98
N GLU A 206 4.86 -7.44 22.87
CA GLU A 206 4.85 -7.80 24.30
C GLU A 206 3.70 -8.77 24.61
N GLU A 207 2.53 -8.55 24.02
CA GLU A 207 1.34 -9.40 24.23
C GLU A 207 1.22 -10.55 23.20
N TYR A 208 2.15 -10.58 22.23
CA TYR A 208 2.29 -11.60 21.18
C TYR A 208 1.02 -11.83 20.36
N LEU A 209 0.19 -10.79 20.20
CA LEU A 209 -1.00 -10.86 19.38
C LEU A 209 -0.63 -10.85 17.89
N PHE A 210 -1.45 -11.51 17.10
CA PHE A 210 -1.44 -11.46 15.65
C PHE A 210 -2.83 -11.05 15.18
N LEU A 211 -2.91 -9.94 14.46
CA LEU A 211 -4.17 -9.40 13.94
C LEU A 211 -4.34 -9.86 12.50
N ASN A 212 -5.29 -10.76 12.25
CA ASN A 212 -5.59 -11.25 10.91
C ASN A 212 -6.81 -10.53 10.33
N PRO A 213 -6.63 -9.49 9.48
CA PRO A 213 -7.74 -8.72 8.92
C PRO A 213 -8.54 -9.53 7.89
N ASN A 214 -9.86 -9.33 7.84
CA ASN A 214 -10.74 -9.89 6.81
C ASN A 214 -10.96 -8.86 5.70
N LEU A 215 -10.18 -8.96 4.62
CA LEU A 215 -10.24 -8.03 3.48
C LEU A 215 -11.37 -8.32 2.49
N ASN A 216 -12.16 -9.38 2.72
CA ASN A 216 -13.29 -9.70 1.85
C ASN A 216 -14.47 -8.73 2.06
N ALA A 217 -15.43 -8.73 1.14
CA ALA A 217 -16.58 -7.80 1.03
C ALA A 217 -17.55 -7.69 2.24
N GLY A 218 -17.24 -8.26 3.41
CA GLY A 218 -17.96 -8.03 4.66
C GLY A 218 -17.08 -7.68 5.86
N GLY A 219 -15.75 -7.80 5.73
CA GLY A 219 -14.81 -7.47 6.79
C GLY A 219 -14.20 -6.07 6.63
N LEU A 220 -14.25 -5.48 5.44
CA LEU A 220 -13.71 -4.14 5.16
C LEU A 220 -14.84 -3.20 4.68
N LYS A 221 -14.89 -1.99 5.23
CA LYS A 221 -15.73 -0.88 4.76
C LYS A 221 -14.91 0.41 4.69
N CYS A 222 -15.18 1.25 3.71
CA CYS A 222 -14.49 2.51 3.46
C CYS A 222 -15.50 3.62 3.18
N THR A 223 -15.24 4.83 3.68
CA THR A 223 -15.98 6.04 3.27
C THR A 223 -15.05 7.23 3.20
N VAL A 224 -15.33 8.17 2.29
CA VAL A 224 -14.55 9.39 2.11
C VAL A 224 -15.42 10.59 2.46
N SER A 225 -14.90 11.47 3.31
CA SER A 225 -15.53 12.74 3.62
C SER A 225 -15.30 13.76 2.50
N ARG A 226 -16.20 14.74 2.40
CA ARG A 226 -16.07 15.84 1.42
C ARG A 226 -14.79 16.67 1.58
N HIS A 227 -14.15 16.58 2.74
CA HIS A 227 -12.96 17.34 3.10
C HIS A 227 -11.67 16.51 3.03
N GLY A 228 -11.73 15.29 2.49
CA GLY A 228 -10.56 14.45 2.22
C GLY A 228 -10.12 13.56 3.37
N LEU A 229 -10.94 13.42 4.42
CA LEU A 229 -10.76 12.40 5.46
C LEU A 229 -11.31 11.06 4.95
N VAL A 230 -10.49 10.03 4.92
CA VAL A 230 -10.91 8.67 4.57
C VAL A 230 -11.07 7.87 5.85
N VAL A 231 -12.25 7.28 6.06
CA VAL A 231 -12.52 6.39 7.20
C VAL A 231 -12.52 4.95 6.70
N VAL A 232 -11.65 4.15 7.31
CA VAL A 232 -11.49 2.72 6.99
C VAL A 232 -11.89 1.90 8.21
N ALA A 233 -12.81 0.98 8.06
CA ALA A 233 -13.25 0.06 9.11
C ALA A 233 -12.94 -1.38 8.68
N ILE A 234 -12.19 -2.10 9.51
CA ILE A 234 -11.73 -3.47 9.24
C ILE A 234 -11.99 -4.39 10.44
N ALA A 235 -12.64 -5.51 10.18
CA ALA A 235 -12.86 -6.57 11.15
C ALA A 235 -11.87 -7.71 10.89
N GLY A 236 -11.55 -8.47 11.92
CA GLY A 236 -10.63 -9.58 11.80
C GLY A 236 -10.63 -10.49 13.00
N THR A 237 -9.69 -11.42 13.01
CA THR A 237 -9.47 -12.34 14.13
C THR A 237 -8.16 -12.01 14.83
N VAL A 238 -8.15 -12.16 16.15
CA VAL A 238 -6.95 -12.01 16.98
C VAL A 238 -6.44 -13.41 17.31
N HIS A 239 -5.16 -13.65 17.06
CA HIS A 239 -4.51 -14.93 17.34
C HIS A 239 -3.31 -14.75 18.25
N ARG A 240 -2.94 -15.84 18.92
CA ARG A 240 -1.63 -16.01 19.54
C ARG A 240 -1.11 -17.37 19.15
N SER A 241 0.03 -17.41 18.48
CA SER A 241 0.54 -18.65 17.86
C SER A 241 -0.54 -19.29 16.96
N THR A 242 -0.96 -20.53 17.23
CA THR A 242 -1.98 -21.24 16.47
C THR A 242 -3.39 -21.09 17.04
N SER A 243 -3.56 -20.37 18.15
CA SER A 243 -4.83 -20.24 18.85
C SER A 243 -5.53 -18.93 18.49
N CYS A 244 -6.74 -19.03 17.96
CA CYS A 244 -7.64 -17.89 17.85
C CYS A 244 -8.08 -17.48 19.25
N LEU A 245 -7.87 -16.22 19.62
CA LEU A 245 -8.24 -15.65 20.91
C LEU A 245 -9.58 -14.90 20.86
N GLY A 246 -10.00 -14.47 19.67
CA GLY A 246 -11.23 -13.69 19.51
C GLY A 246 -11.28 -12.93 18.20
N ILE A 247 -12.10 -11.88 18.18
CA ILE A 247 -12.31 -11.00 17.03
C ILE A 247 -11.89 -9.58 17.38
N PHE A 248 -11.55 -8.79 16.35
CA PHE A 248 -11.35 -7.36 16.50
C PHE A 248 -12.12 -6.59 15.44
N GLU A 249 -12.43 -5.35 15.77
CA GLU A 249 -12.87 -4.32 14.84
C GLU A 249 -11.94 -3.12 15.02
N GLN A 250 -11.41 -2.58 13.93
CA GLN A 250 -10.54 -1.42 13.96
C GLN A 250 -10.99 -0.38 12.95
N ILE A 251 -11.14 0.86 13.40
CA ILE A 251 -11.51 2.01 12.59
C ILE A 251 -10.32 2.97 12.54
N PHE A 252 -9.99 3.42 11.34
CA PHE A 252 -8.94 4.39 11.07
C PHE A 252 -9.53 5.62 10.42
N GLY A 253 -9.02 6.79 10.81
CA GLY A 253 -9.15 8.01 10.02
C GLY A 253 -7.83 8.30 9.33
N LEU A 254 -7.85 8.45 8.01
CA LEU A 254 -6.67 8.72 7.18
C LEU A 254 -6.82 10.09 6.53
N ILE A 255 -5.76 10.90 6.61
CA ILE A 255 -5.69 12.20 5.92
C ILE A 255 -4.45 12.18 5.04
N CYS A 256 -4.62 12.62 3.79
CA CYS A 256 -3.52 12.80 2.86
C CYS A 256 -2.62 13.96 3.31
N CYS A 257 -1.31 13.74 3.37
CA CYS A 257 -0.35 14.79 3.70
C CYS A 257 -0.27 15.80 2.53
N PRO A 258 -0.59 17.08 2.75
CA PRO A 258 -0.64 18.06 1.65
C PRO A 258 0.74 18.47 1.12
N PHE A 259 1.82 18.08 1.80
CA PHE A 259 3.20 18.48 1.47
C PHE A 259 4.03 17.35 0.86
N ARG A 260 3.47 16.15 0.74
CA ARG A 260 4.11 14.96 0.15
C ARG A 260 3.05 14.14 -0.59
N ASP A 261 3.13 14.11 -1.92
CA ASP A 261 2.15 13.42 -2.75
C ASP A 261 1.97 11.95 -2.31
N ASN A 262 0.71 11.56 -2.16
CA ASN A 262 0.26 10.20 -1.85
C ASN A 262 0.77 9.59 -0.54
N THR A 263 1.04 10.42 0.49
CA THR A 263 1.33 9.91 1.84
C THR A 263 0.12 10.06 2.76
N TRP A 264 -0.60 8.97 2.96
CA TRP A 264 -1.70 8.90 3.93
C TRP A 264 -1.12 8.71 5.34
N LYS A 265 -1.60 9.53 6.28
CA LYS A 265 -1.23 9.42 7.70
C LYS A 265 -2.46 9.18 8.55
N ILE A 266 -2.26 8.41 9.61
CA ILE A 266 -3.33 8.01 10.53
C ILE A 266 -3.63 9.16 11.49
N LYS A 267 -4.86 9.67 11.46
CA LYS A 267 -5.38 10.75 12.30
C LYS A 267 -6.08 10.26 13.56
N PHE A 268 -6.74 9.11 13.50
CA PHE A 268 -7.28 8.45 14.67
C PHE A 268 -7.37 6.94 14.45
N VAL A 269 -7.37 6.20 15.56
CA VAL A 269 -7.56 4.75 15.60
C VAL A 269 -8.57 4.43 16.69
N ASN A 270 -9.61 3.68 16.36
CA ASN A 270 -10.47 3.03 17.35
C ASN A 270 -10.29 1.53 17.20
N LEU A 271 -9.74 0.87 18.21
CA LEU A 271 -9.54 -0.57 18.23
C LEU A 271 -10.48 -1.18 19.26
N LYS A 272 -11.21 -2.21 18.86
CA LYS A 272 -12.05 -3.01 19.74
C LYS A 272 -11.65 -4.47 19.62
N ILE A 273 -11.30 -5.12 20.73
CA ILE A 273 -10.99 -6.56 20.78
C ILE A 273 -12.00 -7.27 21.68
N VAL A 274 -12.59 -8.35 21.20
CA VAL A 274 -13.51 -9.20 21.97
C VAL A 274 -12.94 -10.61 22.01
N GLY A 275 -12.57 -11.07 23.21
CA GLY A 275 -12.05 -12.41 23.44
C GLY A 275 -13.16 -13.47 23.44
N GLN A 276 -12.81 -14.71 23.12
CA GLN A 276 -13.75 -15.83 23.05
C GLN A 276 -14.56 -16.06 24.33
N ASN A 277 -13.95 -15.81 25.50
CA ASN A 277 -14.61 -16.01 26.79
C ASN A 277 -15.77 -15.01 27.03
N ALA A 278 -15.80 -13.90 26.28
CA ALA A 278 -16.88 -12.91 26.31
C ALA A 278 -17.95 -13.18 25.22
N ILE A 279 -17.75 -14.19 24.38
CA ILE A 279 -18.72 -14.64 23.37
C ILE A 279 -19.59 -15.72 24.01
N GLU A 280 -20.91 -15.67 23.80
CA GLU A 280 -21.85 -16.59 24.45
C GLU A 280 -21.49 -18.07 24.20
N PRO A 281 -21.57 -18.95 25.23
CA PRO A 281 -21.24 -20.36 25.06
C PRO A 281 -22.16 -21.03 24.03
N GLY A 282 -21.60 -21.50 22.91
CA GLY A 282 -22.34 -22.18 21.84
C GLY A 282 -22.50 -21.37 20.54
N THR A 283 -22.09 -20.10 20.52
CA THR A 283 -22.02 -19.32 19.28
C THR A 283 -20.75 -19.72 18.51
N HIS A 284 -20.92 -20.26 17.30
CA HIS A 284 -19.78 -20.44 16.39
C HIS A 284 -19.17 -19.07 16.11
N ILE A 285 -17.83 -18.95 16.09
CA ILE A 285 -17.17 -17.72 15.65
C ILE A 285 -17.46 -17.60 14.16
N GLU A 286 -18.50 -16.85 13.80
CA GLU A 286 -18.80 -16.48 12.44
C GLU A 286 -17.64 -15.67 11.85
N ARG A 287 -17.56 -15.58 10.52
CA ARG A 287 -16.54 -14.76 9.86
C ARG A 287 -16.64 -13.33 10.41
N PRO A 288 -15.53 -12.74 10.89
CA PRO A 288 -15.57 -11.39 11.46
C PRO A 288 -16.04 -10.42 10.37
N HIS A 289 -17.18 -9.79 10.63
CA HIS A 289 -17.79 -8.79 9.78
C HIS A 289 -17.83 -7.46 10.54
N ILE A 290 -17.76 -6.36 9.80
CA ILE A 290 -17.92 -5.03 10.38
C ILE A 290 -19.38 -4.84 10.76
N LYS A 291 -19.62 -4.59 12.05
CA LYS A 291 -20.96 -4.33 12.60
C LYS A 291 -21.44 -2.90 12.36
N TYR A 292 -20.51 -2.00 12.02
CA TYR A 292 -20.84 -0.61 11.74
C TYR A 292 -21.59 -0.46 10.43
N GLU A 293 -22.71 0.27 10.46
CA GLU A 293 -23.41 0.69 9.25
C GLU A 293 -22.70 1.87 8.58
N GLN A 294 -22.96 2.08 7.28
CA GLN A 294 -22.29 3.14 6.51
C GLN A 294 -22.58 4.54 7.07
N GLU A 295 -23.76 4.75 7.64
CA GLU A 295 -24.19 5.98 8.31
C GLU A 295 -23.37 6.24 9.59
N GLU A 296 -23.13 5.21 10.40
CA GLU A 296 -22.29 5.31 11.60
C GLU A 296 -20.81 5.60 11.26
N LEU A 297 -20.33 5.07 10.13
CA LEU A 297 -18.99 5.40 9.62
C LEU A 297 -18.88 6.87 9.18
N GLN A 298 -19.95 7.44 8.62
CA GLN A 298 -20.01 8.86 8.27
C GLN A 298 -20.03 9.77 9.51
N GLU A 299 -20.61 9.33 10.63
CA GLU A 299 -20.55 10.11 11.89
C GLU A 299 -19.12 10.30 12.41
N PHE A 300 -18.22 9.35 12.15
CA PHE A 300 -16.79 9.52 12.45
C PHE A 300 -16.14 10.61 11.59
N CYS A 301 -16.57 10.77 10.33
CA CYS A 301 -16.14 11.88 9.49
C CYS A 301 -16.62 13.21 10.10
N VAL A 302 -17.91 13.33 10.37
CA VAL A 302 -18.55 14.57 10.83
C VAL A 302 -18.04 14.99 12.21
N SER A 303 -17.99 14.06 13.17
CA SER A 303 -17.58 14.36 14.56
C SER A 303 -16.13 14.81 14.67
N LYS A 304 -15.25 14.28 13.81
CA LYS A 304 -13.82 14.65 13.78
C LYS A 304 -13.56 15.90 12.93
N GLU A 305 -14.38 16.18 11.93
CA GLU A 305 -14.36 17.46 11.20
C GLU A 305 -14.69 18.64 12.12
N PHE A 306 -15.70 18.53 12.99
CA PHE A 306 -15.98 19.58 13.97
C PHE A 306 -14.84 19.80 14.99
N ALA A 307 -14.13 18.73 15.40
CA ALA A 307 -12.97 18.84 16.28
C ALA A 307 -11.74 19.48 15.60
N LEU A 308 -11.65 19.44 14.27
CA LEU A 308 -10.61 20.13 13.49
C LEU A 308 -10.92 21.62 13.26
N ILE A 309 -12.17 22.04 13.46
CA ILE A 309 -12.65 23.42 13.22
C ILE A 309 -12.70 24.24 14.52
N GLU A 310 -12.51 23.63 15.70
CA GLU A 310 -12.42 24.41 16.94
C GLU A 310 -11.26 25.41 16.86
N PRO A 311 -11.53 26.72 16.96
CA PRO A 311 -10.49 27.73 16.84
C PRO A 311 -9.54 27.57 18.02
N GLN A 312 -8.26 27.32 17.73
CA GLN A 312 -7.20 27.54 18.70
C GLN A 312 -7.35 28.96 19.22
N LYS A 313 -7.81 29.08 20.47
CA LYS A 313 -7.83 30.36 21.18
C LYS A 313 -6.37 30.75 21.38
N TYR A 314 -5.92 31.68 20.55
CA TYR A 314 -4.70 32.46 20.79
C TYR A 314 -4.80 33.24 22.10
#